data_AF-C5MAE1-F1
#
_entry.id   AF-C5MAE1-F1
#
_cell.length_a   1.000
_cell.length_b   1.000
_cell.length_c   1.000
_cell.angle_alpha   90.00
_cell.angle_beta   90.00
_cell.angle_gamma   90.00
#
_symmetry.space_group_name_H-M   'P 1'
#
loop_
_entity.id
_entity.type
_entity.pdbx_description
1 polymer ?
#
loop_
_entity_poly.entity_id
_entity_poly.type
_entity_poly.pdbx_seq_one_letter_code
_entity_poly.pdbx_strand_id
1 'polypeptide(L)'
;MSADYWNSSQRNQWQLTRFSLLEARRKVLLLERKMIQNGLIKDYPNIIYDYNMRIYLHNLLIKLGRRLNIRQLALATAEIYLTRFLTRVSIKEINVYLLITTCLYVACKIEECPQHIRLIISEARNIWPEYIPHDVTKLAEFEFYLIEEMDSYLLLHHPYKSLIQIRDFLKNNYANYGFKLTEEELQNAWSLINDSYITDVHLLLPPHTIAIAAIYITIVLKKNLSHLRQSNNNSNSNTAVSSSAVNNNNNSGSNSNNNGGGNTVTNNTTNNTTTSTGESNEENGKEMNIDDLMNLTKVTNTKLGDDKMDIDSTNNGQQSQSETQNQNQQTNTDQLNNFDLDILDEDTIKINKFMNFLEHSHINLDEVVEAVQDMMNMYVLWNRYNEQGVKKALQVMLLNRM
;
A
#
# COMPACT_ATOMS: atom_id res chain seq x y z
N MET A 1 14.68 29.34 0.41
CA MET A 1 14.57 27.94 0.87
C MET A 1 13.82 27.20 -0.22
N SER A 2 14.54 26.36 -0.96
CA SER A 2 14.18 26.01 -2.34
C SER A 2 12.84 25.27 -2.42
N ALA A 3 11.87 25.84 -3.13
CA ALA A 3 10.68 25.13 -3.62
C ALA A 3 11.03 24.01 -4.62
N ASP A 4 12.30 23.97 -5.03
CA ASP A 4 12.89 23.05 -5.99
C ASP A 4 13.65 21.93 -5.26
N TYR A 5 13.26 20.69 -5.56
CA TYR A 5 13.85 19.48 -5.02
C TYR A 5 15.31 19.30 -5.46
N TRP A 6 15.66 19.72 -6.67
CA TRP A 6 16.97 19.41 -7.28
C TRP A 6 18.15 20.10 -6.59
N ASN A 7 17.88 21.27 -6.01
CA ASN A 7 18.84 22.07 -5.25
C ASN A 7 18.65 21.90 -3.72
N SER A 8 17.77 21.00 -3.29
CA SER A 8 17.44 20.83 -1.89
C SER A 8 18.52 20.07 -1.11
N SER A 9 18.59 20.35 0.20
CA SER A 9 19.42 19.58 1.13
C SER A 9 19.04 18.10 1.17
N GLN A 10 17.77 17.78 0.97
CA GLN A 10 17.28 16.40 0.92
C GLN A 10 17.99 15.60 -0.16
N ARG A 11 18.11 16.14 -1.38
CA ARG A 11 18.82 15.48 -2.48
C ARG A 11 20.33 15.40 -2.24
N ASN A 12 20.94 16.48 -1.78
CA ASN A 12 22.40 16.57 -1.71
C ASN A 12 23.01 15.80 -0.55
N GLN A 13 22.29 15.63 0.57
CA GLN A 13 22.86 15.11 1.82
C GLN A 13 22.16 13.85 2.33
N TRP A 14 20.86 13.70 2.06
CA TRP A 14 20.04 12.61 2.62
C TRP A 14 19.47 11.64 1.59
N GLN A 15 19.73 11.85 0.29
CA GLN A 15 19.46 10.85 -0.72
C GLN A 15 20.62 9.86 -0.73
N LEU A 16 20.39 8.70 -0.12
CA LEU A 16 21.38 7.66 0.03
C LEU A 16 21.28 6.66 -1.11
N THR A 17 22.42 6.08 -1.50
CA THR A 17 22.42 4.88 -2.32
C THR A 17 22.12 3.65 -1.45
N ARG A 18 21.58 2.58 -2.04
CA ARG A 18 21.38 1.31 -1.30
C ARG A 18 22.65 0.83 -0.61
N PHE A 19 23.79 0.95 -1.28
CA PHE A 19 25.09 0.60 -0.71
C PHE A 19 25.41 1.44 0.53
N SER A 20 25.27 2.76 0.45
CA SER A 20 25.52 3.67 1.57
C SER A 20 24.59 3.38 2.76
N LEU A 21 23.31 3.11 2.48
CA LEU A 21 22.33 2.77 3.52
C LEU A 21 22.66 1.44 4.21
N LEU A 22 23.04 0.42 3.44
CA LEU A 22 23.50 -0.85 3.99
C LEU A 22 24.79 -0.69 4.81
N GLU A 23 25.72 0.15 4.37
CA GLU A 23 26.94 0.45 5.11
C GLU A 23 26.63 1.18 6.43
N ALA A 24 25.72 2.16 6.43
CA ALA A 24 25.27 2.84 7.64
C ALA A 24 24.66 1.85 8.65
N ARG A 25 23.75 0.99 8.19
CA ARG A 25 23.17 -0.08 9.02
C ARG A 25 24.22 -1.05 9.57
N ARG A 26 25.22 -1.41 8.75
CA ARG A 26 26.33 -2.25 9.19
C ARG A 26 27.17 -1.56 10.26
N LYS A 27 27.42 -0.26 10.14
CA LYS A 27 28.13 0.53 11.15
C LYS A 27 27.38 0.54 12.48
N VAL A 28 26.06 0.75 12.46
CA VAL A 28 25.21 0.66 13.66
C VAL A 28 25.30 -0.72 14.29
N LEU A 29 25.20 -1.80 13.51
CA LEU A 29 25.30 -3.17 14.03
C LEU A 29 26.66 -3.47 14.65
N LEU A 30 27.75 -2.96 14.08
CA LEU A 30 29.09 -3.09 14.66
C LEU A 30 29.22 -2.30 15.96
N LEU A 31 28.60 -1.12 16.03
CA LEU A 31 28.58 -0.29 17.23
C LEU A 31 27.77 -0.96 18.35
N GLU A 32 26.62 -1.55 18.03
CA GLU A 32 25.84 -2.38 18.96
C GLU A 32 26.69 -3.52 19.55
N ARG A 33 27.44 -4.24 18.71
CA ARG A 33 28.31 -5.34 19.18
C ARG A 33 29.39 -4.84 20.14
N LYS A 34 29.99 -3.68 19.88
CA LYS A 34 30.96 -3.06 20.79
C LYS A 34 30.31 -2.64 22.10
N MET A 35 29.11 -2.09 22.06
CA MET A 35 28.36 -1.69 23.26
C MET A 35 28.01 -2.89 24.14
N ILE A 36 27.61 -4.01 23.52
CA ILE A 36 27.33 -5.27 24.22
C ILE A 36 28.61 -5.83 24.85
N GLN A 37 29.74 -5.84 24.12
CA GLN A 37 31.03 -6.28 24.65
C GLN A 37 31.50 -5.44 25.84
N ASN A 38 31.24 -4.13 25.81
CA ASN A 38 31.56 -3.22 26.90
C ASN A 38 30.55 -3.28 28.06
N GLY A 39 29.48 -4.08 27.95
CA GLY A 39 28.46 -4.24 28.99
C GLY A 39 27.48 -3.07 29.12
N LEU A 40 27.47 -2.12 28.19
CA LEU A 40 26.53 -0.98 28.19
C LEU A 40 25.10 -1.42 27.81
N ILE A 41 24.97 -2.49 27.02
CA ILE A 41 23.70 -3.01 26.52
C ILE A 41 23.63 -4.52 26.78
N LYS A 42 22.47 -5.00 27.27
CA LYS A 42 22.20 -6.44 27.43
C LYS A 42 21.77 -7.05 26.09
N ASP A 43 22.26 -8.25 25.78
CA ASP A 43 22.00 -8.95 24.50
C ASP A 43 20.61 -9.63 24.41
N TYR A 44 19.72 -9.36 25.37
CA TYR A 44 18.40 -9.99 25.48
C TYR A 44 17.27 -8.95 25.42
N PRO A 45 16.18 -9.17 24.66
CA PRO A 45 15.98 -10.13 23.56
C PRO A 45 16.57 -9.63 22.22
N ASN A 46 16.73 -10.53 21.24
CA ASN A 46 17.22 -10.21 19.89
C ASN A 46 16.22 -9.32 19.13
N ILE A 47 16.23 -8.03 19.43
CA ILE A 47 15.48 -7.00 18.72
C ILE A 47 16.34 -6.60 17.53
N ILE A 48 15.85 -6.95 16.34
CA ILE A 48 16.44 -6.54 15.08
C ILE A 48 15.55 -5.43 14.50
N TYR A 49 16.17 -4.38 13.98
CA TYR A 49 15.48 -3.35 13.21
C TYR A 49 15.10 -3.89 11.82
N ASP A 50 14.12 -4.79 11.81
CA ASP A 50 13.56 -5.40 10.61
C ASP A 50 12.29 -4.67 10.14
N TYR A 51 11.66 -5.19 9.09
CA TYR A 51 10.36 -4.70 8.61
C TYR A 51 9.25 -4.81 9.66
N ASN A 52 9.24 -5.87 10.49
CA ASN A 52 8.26 -6.00 11.57
C ASN A 52 8.36 -4.87 12.58
N MET A 53 9.57 -4.43 12.92
CA MET A 53 9.76 -3.29 13.80
C MET A 53 9.29 -2.01 13.12
N ARG A 54 9.62 -1.79 11.84
CA ARG A 54 9.19 -0.60 11.09
C ARG A 54 7.66 -0.48 11.00
N ILE A 55 6.96 -1.58 10.70
CA ILE A 55 5.49 -1.61 10.72
C ILE A 55 4.95 -1.28 12.11
N TYR A 56 5.55 -1.83 13.16
CA TYR A 56 5.16 -1.51 14.54
C TYR A 56 5.33 -0.03 14.87
N LEU A 57 6.48 0.56 14.51
CA LEU A 57 6.78 1.97 14.75
C LEU A 57 5.83 2.91 13.99
N HIS A 58 5.55 2.59 12.72
CA HIS A 58 4.56 3.32 11.91
C HIS A 58 3.18 3.28 12.56
N ASN A 59 2.72 2.10 12.97
CA ASN A 59 1.43 1.95 13.65
C ASN A 59 1.35 2.75 14.97
N LEU A 60 2.43 2.78 15.75
CA LEU A 60 2.50 3.60 16.97
C LEU A 60 2.42 5.10 16.65
N LEU A 61 3.12 5.56 15.61
CA LEU A 61 3.13 6.96 15.19
C LEU A 61 1.75 7.39 14.69
N ILE A 62 1.10 6.59 13.84
CA ILE A 62 -0.28 6.83 13.38
C ILE A 62 -1.25 6.87 14.56
N LYS A 63 -1.13 5.95 15.52
CA LYS A 63 -2.00 5.91 16.70
C LYS A 63 -1.92 7.20 17.51
N LEU A 64 -0.71 7.72 17.74
CA LEU A 64 -0.50 9.00 18.41
C LEU A 64 -0.99 10.19 17.57
N GLY A 65 -0.72 10.16 16.26
CA GLY A 65 -1.13 11.17 15.29
C GLY A 65 -2.64 11.36 15.21
N ARG A 66 -3.40 10.25 15.13
CA ARG A 66 -4.87 10.25 15.14
C ARG A 66 -5.42 10.78 16.46
N ARG A 67 -4.79 10.41 17.59
CA ARG A 67 -5.21 10.87 18.92
C ARG A 67 -5.05 12.39 19.09
N LEU A 68 -3.95 12.95 18.56
CA LEU A 68 -3.68 14.39 18.55
C LEU A 68 -4.39 15.14 17.40
N ASN A 69 -5.07 14.43 16.50
CA ASN A 69 -5.72 14.95 15.31
C ASN A 69 -4.79 15.82 14.43
N ILE A 70 -3.58 15.29 14.17
CA ILE A 70 -2.55 15.98 13.38
C ILE A 70 -2.72 15.68 11.89
N ARG A 71 -2.36 16.65 11.04
CA ARG A 71 -2.38 16.52 9.56
C ARG A 71 -1.41 15.45 9.08
N GLN A 72 -1.78 14.73 8.02
CA GLN A 72 -0.95 13.66 7.42
C GLN A 72 0.47 14.10 7.05
N LEU A 73 0.64 15.35 6.59
CA LEU A 73 1.96 15.87 6.20
C LEU A 73 2.96 15.88 7.37
N ALA A 74 2.51 16.23 8.58
CA ALA A 74 3.35 16.20 9.77
C ALA A 74 3.65 14.77 10.24
N LEU A 75 2.74 13.81 10.02
CA LEU A 75 2.98 12.39 10.29
C LEU A 75 4.05 11.82 9.34
N ALA A 76 3.91 12.09 8.05
CA ALA A 76 4.89 11.71 7.04
C ALA A 76 6.29 12.27 7.33
N THR A 77 6.37 13.52 7.80
CA THR A 77 7.64 14.14 8.23
C THR A 77 8.24 13.43 9.44
N ALA A 78 7.41 13.12 10.44
CA ALA A 78 7.85 12.42 11.65
C ALA A 78 8.36 11.00 11.34
N GLU A 79 7.76 10.30 10.37
CA GLU A 79 8.21 8.98 9.91
C GLU A 79 9.58 9.04 9.22
N ILE A 80 9.82 10.06 8.39
CA ILE A 80 11.14 10.26 7.79
C ILE A 80 12.19 10.56 8.87
N TYR A 81 11.88 11.41 9.85
CA TYR A 81 12.80 11.69 10.97
C TYR A 81 13.13 10.43 11.74
N LEU A 82 12.13 9.61 12.06
CA LEU A 82 12.32 8.33 12.72
C LEU A 82 13.26 7.42 11.91
N THR A 83 13.01 7.30 10.61
CA THR A 83 13.83 6.44 9.74
C THR A 83 15.26 6.95 9.64
N ARG A 84 15.46 8.26 9.44
CA ARG A 84 16.79 8.89 9.40
C ARG A 84 17.56 8.68 10.69
N PHE A 85 16.92 8.92 11.83
CA PHE A 85 17.53 8.77 13.14
C PHE A 85 17.97 7.31 13.40
N LEU A 86 17.11 6.34 13.06
CA LEU A 86 17.40 4.91 13.20
C LEU A 86 18.44 4.37 12.18
N THR A 87 18.86 5.16 11.20
CA THR A 87 20.01 4.79 10.34
C THR A 87 21.36 5.02 11.01
N ARG A 88 21.42 5.91 12.01
CA ARG A 88 22.66 6.29 12.71
C ARG A 88 22.73 5.76 14.14
N VAL A 89 21.58 5.63 14.80
CA VAL A 89 21.51 5.21 16.21
C VAL A 89 20.82 3.86 16.37
N SER A 90 21.30 3.05 17.32
CA SER A 90 20.66 1.76 17.64
C SER A 90 19.33 1.95 18.35
N ILE A 91 18.33 1.16 17.95
CA ILE A 91 17.03 1.09 18.63
C ILE A 91 17.14 0.55 20.05
N LYS A 92 18.18 -0.24 20.35
CA LYS A 92 18.35 -0.88 21.66
C LYS A 92 18.66 0.16 22.73
N GLU A 93 19.29 1.27 22.38
CA GLU A 93 19.76 2.29 23.32
C GLU A 93 18.63 3.21 23.78
N ILE A 94 17.54 3.29 23.03
CA ILE A 94 16.59 4.38 23.10
C ILE A 94 15.19 3.90 23.51
N ASN A 95 14.50 4.75 24.26
CA ASN A 95 13.07 4.58 24.47
C ASN A 95 12.30 4.98 23.20
N VAL A 96 11.87 3.97 22.46
CA VAL A 96 11.12 4.10 21.20
C VAL A 96 9.87 4.98 21.34
N TYR A 97 9.12 4.89 22.44
CA TYR A 97 7.91 5.67 22.64
C TYR A 97 8.22 7.16 22.82
N LEU A 98 9.30 7.48 23.53
CA LEU A 98 9.78 8.85 23.66
C LEU A 98 10.29 9.40 22.32
N LEU A 99 10.99 8.55 21.54
CA LEU A 99 11.46 8.90 20.21
C LEU A 99 10.31 9.25 19.25
N ILE A 100 9.30 8.40 19.15
CA ILE A 100 8.13 8.67 18.29
C ILE A 100 7.44 9.97 18.71
N THR A 101 7.25 10.18 20.02
CA THR A 101 6.62 11.39 20.56
C THR A 101 7.43 12.65 20.20
N THR A 102 8.76 12.55 20.26
CA THR A 102 9.67 13.66 19.94
C THR A 102 9.74 13.94 18.44
N CYS A 103 9.82 12.90 17.60
CA CYS A 103 9.76 13.04 16.14
C CYS A 103 8.48 13.76 15.70
N LEU A 104 7.34 13.37 16.28
CA LEU A 104 6.06 14.02 16.00
C LEU A 104 6.04 15.48 16.46
N TYR A 105 6.57 15.78 17.65
CA TYR A 105 6.65 17.15 18.16
C TYR A 105 7.52 18.06 17.28
N VAL A 106 8.70 17.59 16.87
CA VAL A 106 9.60 18.36 16.00
C VAL A 106 8.97 18.53 14.62
N ALA A 107 8.39 17.47 14.04
CA ALA A 107 7.68 17.56 12.76
C ALA A 107 6.55 18.59 12.79
N CYS A 108 5.73 18.59 13.85
CA CYS A 108 4.66 19.59 14.03
C CYS A 108 5.17 21.03 14.03
N LYS A 109 6.35 21.29 14.62
CA LYS A 109 6.96 22.62 14.63
C LYS A 109 7.45 23.07 13.26
N ILE A 110 8.04 22.15 12.50
CA ILE A 110 8.60 22.46 11.18
C ILE A 110 7.53 22.59 10.10
N GLU A 111 6.47 21.78 10.17
CA GLU A 111 5.34 21.79 9.22
C GLU A 111 4.29 22.87 9.54
N GLU A 112 4.65 23.89 10.33
CA GLU A 112 3.78 25.03 10.66
C GLU A 112 2.44 24.61 11.33
N CYS A 113 2.44 23.53 12.12
CA CYS A 113 1.32 23.13 12.99
C CYS A 113 1.81 22.87 14.41
N PRO A 114 2.29 23.90 15.13
CA PRO A 114 2.92 23.73 16.43
C PRO A 114 1.90 23.22 17.46
N GLN A 115 2.28 22.16 18.17
CA GLN A 115 1.51 21.58 19.27
C GLN A 115 2.21 21.88 20.59
N HIS A 116 1.45 22.20 21.63
CA HIS A 116 2.04 22.53 22.93
C HIS A 116 2.67 21.28 23.57
N ILE A 117 3.92 21.39 24.02
CA ILE A 117 4.70 20.24 24.51
C ILE A 117 4.01 19.45 25.63
N ARG A 118 3.31 20.15 26.55
CA ARG A 118 2.55 19.48 27.62
C ARG A 118 1.39 18.62 27.09
N LEU A 119 0.74 19.05 26.00
CA LEU A 119 -0.39 18.35 25.40
C LEU A 119 0.08 17.03 24.75
N ILE A 120 1.19 17.10 24.00
CA ILE A 120 1.75 15.93 23.32
C ILE A 120 2.14 14.87 24.35
N ILE A 121 2.83 15.28 25.43
CA ILE A 121 3.24 14.34 26.46
C ILE A 121 2.03 13.77 27.21
N SER A 122 1.01 14.60 27.52
CA SER A 122 -0.20 14.09 28.17
C SER A 122 -0.93 13.06 27.30
N GLU A 123 -1.07 13.30 26.00
CA GLU A 123 -1.72 12.34 25.11
C GLU A 123 -0.88 11.09 24.89
N ALA A 124 0.44 11.23 24.77
CA ALA A 124 1.32 10.09 24.66
C ALA A 124 1.27 9.20 25.93
N ARG A 125 1.17 9.81 27.13
CA ARG A 125 0.94 9.07 28.39
C ARG A 125 -0.44 8.41 28.47
N ASN A 126 -1.48 9.02 27.92
CA ASN A 126 -2.80 8.39 27.86
C ASN A 126 -2.77 7.07 27.07
N ILE A 127 -1.92 6.99 26.04
CA ILE A 127 -1.76 5.79 25.22
C ILE A 127 -0.74 4.82 25.86
N TRP A 128 0.36 5.33 26.40
CA TRP A 128 1.50 4.55 26.90
C TRP A 128 1.98 5.07 28.27
N PRO A 129 1.23 4.81 29.36
CA PRO A 129 1.56 5.37 30.67
C PRO A 129 2.85 4.81 31.26
N GLU A 130 3.19 3.56 30.95
CA GLU A 130 4.36 2.85 31.50
C GLU A 130 5.70 3.31 30.90
N TYR A 131 5.68 3.88 29.70
CA TYR A 131 6.90 4.11 28.92
C TYR A 131 7.28 5.57 28.78
N ILE A 132 6.46 6.52 29.25
CA ILE A 132 6.71 7.95 29.06
C ILE A 132 6.91 8.66 30.40
N PRO A 133 8.01 9.42 30.57
CA PRO A 133 8.27 10.15 31.80
C PRO A 133 7.27 11.30 32.02
N HIS A 134 7.08 11.68 33.29
CA HIS A 134 6.26 12.84 33.64
C HIS A 134 6.92 14.17 33.24
N ASP A 135 8.25 14.18 33.24
CA ASP A 135 9.06 15.38 33.04
C ASP A 135 9.11 15.82 31.58
N VAL A 136 8.62 17.04 31.34
CA VAL A 136 8.62 17.68 30.03
C VAL A 136 10.03 17.96 29.53
N THR A 137 10.98 18.15 30.46
CA THR A 137 12.39 18.43 30.17
C THR A 137 13.04 17.27 29.42
N LYS A 138 12.66 16.02 29.70
CA LYS A 138 13.20 14.85 29.00
C LYS A 138 12.84 14.82 27.52
N LEU A 139 11.64 15.28 27.17
CA LEU A 139 11.27 15.42 25.77
C LEU A 139 12.05 16.55 25.09
N ALA A 140 12.26 17.68 25.79
CA ALA A 140 13.03 18.80 25.26
C ALA A 140 14.52 18.48 25.09
N GLU A 141 15.13 17.74 26.03
CA GLU A 141 16.49 17.18 25.89
C GLU A 141 16.57 16.26 24.67
N PHE A 142 15.59 15.37 24.51
CA PHE A 142 15.59 14.42 23.40
C PHE A 142 15.32 15.08 22.04
N GLU A 143 14.54 16.16 22.00
CA GLU A 143 14.42 17.02 20.81
C GLU A 143 15.78 17.55 20.37
N PHE A 144 16.57 18.07 21.30
CA PHE A 144 17.88 18.63 20.98
C PHE A 144 18.79 17.57 20.34
N TYR A 145 18.85 16.37 20.94
CA TYR A 145 19.61 15.25 20.38
C TYR A 145 19.09 14.80 19.00
N LEU A 146 17.77 14.78 18.79
CA LEU A 146 17.18 14.41 17.51
C LEU A 146 17.59 15.38 16.39
N ILE A 147 17.61 16.70 16.69
CA ILE A 147 18.00 17.72 15.71
C ILE A 147 19.51 17.66 15.42
N GLU A 148 20.33 17.44 16.45
CA GLU A 148 21.78 17.26 16.34
C GLU A 148 22.11 16.05 15.44
N GLU A 149 21.50 14.89 15.70
CA GLU A 149 21.77 13.67 14.95
C GLU A 149 21.33 13.75 13.47
N MET A 150 20.36 14.61 13.15
CA MET A 150 19.92 14.87 11.77
C MET A 150 20.67 16.02 11.09
N ASP A 151 21.72 16.56 11.71
CA ASP A 151 22.51 17.71 11.23
C ASP A 151 21.64 18.92 10.83
N SER A 152 20.51 19.13 11.53
CA SER A 152 19.52 20.19 11.24
C SER A 152 18.88 20.17 9.84
N TYR A 153 18.91 19.05 9.11
CA TYR A 153 18.24 18.90 7.82
C TYR A 153 16.75 18.53 7.98
N LEU A 154 15.96 19.51 8.39
CA LEU A 154 14.55 19.31 8.78
C LEU A 154 13.54 19.49 7.63
N LEU A 155 13.90 20.18 6.55
CA LEU A 155 12.96 20.41 5.44
C LEU A 155 12.88 19.20 4.51
N LEU A 156 11.66 18.72 4.26
CA LEU A 156 11.38 17.55 3.42
C LEU A 156 10.45 17.88 2.26
N HIS A 157 10.66 17.20 1.14
CA HIS A 157 9.78 17.21 -0.02
C HIS A 157 9.03 15.89 -0.06
N HIS A 158 7.70 15.98 0.08
CA HIS A 158 6.83 14.82 0.11
C HIS A 158 6.24 14.49 -1.27
N PRO A 159 5.99 13.20 -1.58
CA PRO A 159 5.38 12.77 -2.85
C PRO A 159 3.98 13.33 -3.11
N TYR A 160 3.22 13.72 -2.08
CA TYR A 160 1.84 14.21 -2.21
C TYR A 160 1.72 15.42 -3.16
N LYS A 161 2.67 16.35 -3.09
CA LYS A 161 2.69 17.52 -3.98
C LYS A 161 2.93 17.10 -5.42
N SER A 162 3.85 16.17 -5.66
CA SER A 162 4.13 15.63 -6.99
C SER A 162 2.94 14.84 -7.54
N LEU A 163 2.24 14.07 -6.70
CA LEU A 163 1.02 13.35 -7.09
C LEU A 163 -0.05 14.31 -7.66
N ILE A 164 -0.34 15.40 -6.94
CA ILE A 164 -1.32 16.41 -7.38
C ILE A 164 -0.85 17.08 -8.68
N GLN A 165 0.43 17.44 -8.78
CA GLN A 165 0.99 18.05 -10.00
C GLN A 165 0.86 17.12 -11.22
N ILE A 166 1.14 15.83 -11.06
CA ILE A 166 0.98 14.84 -12.12
C ILE A 166 -0.49 14.71 -12.53
N ARG A 167 -1.41 14.66 -11.56
CA ARG A 167 -2.86 14.61 -11.82
C ARG A 167 -3.32 15.82 -12.62
N ASP A 168 -2.93 17.02 -12.19
CA ASP A 168 -3.31 18.27 -12.86
C ASP A 168 -2.73 18.35 -14.28
N PHE A 169 -1.48 17.91 -14.47
CA PHE A 169 -0.84 17.83 -15.78
C PHE A 169 -1.57 16.86 -16.72
N LEU A 170 -1.91 15.66 -16.24
CA LEU A 170 -2.65 14.66 -17.03
C LEU A 170 -4.05 15.14 -17.39
N LYS A 171 -4.71 15.87 -16.48
CA LYS A 171 -6.03 16.47 -16.74
C LYS A 171 -5.97 17.56 -17.81
N ASN A 172 -4.95 18.42 -17.79
CA ASN A 172 -4.78 19.50 -18.77
C ASN A 172 -4.39 18.96 -20.15
N ASN A 173 -3.56 17.90 -20.19
CA ASN A 173 -3.11 17.27 -21.43
C ASN A 173 -3.96 16.06 -21.84
N TYR A 174 -5.23 16.05 -21.44
CA TYR A 174 -6.16 14.96 -21.77
C TYR A 174 -6.29 14.73 -23.28
N ALA A 175 -6.19 15.79 -24.09
CA ALA A 175 -6.25 15.69 -25.55
C ALA A 175 -5.11 14.83 -26.14
N ASN A 176 -3.93 14.79 -25.50
CA ASN A 176 -2.76 14.09 -26.02
C ASN A 176 -2.65 12.67 -25.46
N TYR A 177 -2.90 12.49 -24.16
CA TYR A 177 -2.71 11.20 -23.49
C TYR A 177 -4.02 10.43 -23.29
N GLY A 178 -5.19 11.09 -23.40
CA GLY A 178 -6.51 10.47 -23.25
C GLY A 178 -6.73 9.79 -21.91
N PHE A 179 -5.95 10.17 -20.88
CA PHE A 179 -5.88 9.55 -19.57
C PHE A 179 -6.31 10.53 -18.49
N LYS A 180 -7.27 10.11 -17.66
CA LYS A 180 -7.71 10.85 -16.48
C LYS A 180 -7.69 9.91 -15.28
N LEU A 181 -7.11 10.40 -14.18
CA LEU A 181 -7.17 9.74 -12.89
C LEU A 181 -8.56 9.99 -12.28
N THR A 182 -9.24 8.92 -11.87
CA THR A 182 -10.48 9.03 -11.10
C THR A 182 -10.15 9.46 -9.67
N GLU A 183 -11.06 10.15 -8.98
CA GLU A 183 -10.84 10.56 -7.58
C GLU A 183 -10.62 9.34 -6.64
N GLU A 184 -11.28 8.21 -6.90
CA GLU A 184 -11.02 6.94 -6.19
C GLU A 184 -9.59 6.43 -6.40
N GLU A 185 -9.07 6.50 -7.63
CA GLU A 185 -7.70 6.07 -7.95
C GLU A 185 -6.68 7.03 -7.35
N LEU A 186 -7.01 8.32 -7.30
CA LEU A 186 -6.18 9.31 -6.63
C LEU A 186 -6.11 9.04 -5.12
N GLN A 187 -7.23 8.71 -4.48
CA GLN A 187 -7.29 8.38 -3.06
C GLN A 187 -6.54 7.08 -2.75
N ASN A 188 -6.65 6.07 -3.62
CA ASN A 188 -5.89 4.82 -3.48
C ASN A 188 -4.38 5.06 -3.64
N ALA A 189 -3.97 5.85 -4.63
CA ALA A 189 -2.56 6.24 -4.80
C ALA A 189 -2.07 7.04 -3.59
N TRP A 190 -2.90 7.92 -3.03
CA TRP A 190 -2.59 8.66 -1.80
C TRP A 190 -2.37 7.72 -0.60
N SER A 191 -3.25 6.74 -0.42
CA SER A 191 -3.11 5.74 0.65
C SER A 191 -1.84 4.92 0.48
N LEU A 192 -1.52 4.50 -0.75
CA LEU A 192 -0.31 3.76 -1.06
C LEU A 192 0.97 4.58 -0.78
N ILE A 193 0.94 5.89 -1.04
CA ILE A 193 2.03 6.79 -0.66
C ILE A 193 2.17 6.83 0.88
N ASN A 194 1.08 6.89 1.65
CA ASN A 194 1.15 6.85 3.11
C ASN A 194 1.84 5.57 3.61
N ASP A 195 1.47 4.43 3.04
CA ASP A 195 2.03 3.13 3.41
C ASP A 195 3.52 3.01 3.01
N SER A 196 3.93 3.68 1.92
CA SER A 196 5.31 3.63 1.45
C SER A 196 6.33 4.25 2.41
N TYR A 197 5.91 5.05 3.41
CA TYR A 197 6.80 5.60 4.45
C TYR A 197 7.33 4.54 5.43
N ILE A 198 6.72 3.36 5.48
CA ILE A 198 7.26 2.20 6.22
C ILE A 198 8.57 1.70 5.60
N THR A 199 8.74 1.92 4.30
CA THR A 199 9.91 1.46 3.55
C THR A 199 10.99 2.53 3.46
N ASP A 200 12.21 2.11 3.09
CA ASP A 200 13.35 3.02 2.92
C ASP A 200 13.31 3.83 1.60
N VAL A 201 12.26 3.64 0.78
CA VAL A 201 12.12 4.23 -0.55
C VAL A 201 12.29 5.75 -0.52
N HIS A 202 11.80 6.42 0.52
CA HIS A 202 11.90 7.87 0.70
C HIS A 202 13.32 8.40 0.93
N LEU A 203 14.27 7.53 1.32
CA LEU A 203 15.68 7.88 1.45
C LEU A 203 16.47 7.61 0.16
N LEU A 204 15.95 6.75 -0.72
CA LEU A 204 16.62 6.30 -1.93
C LEU A 204 16.20 7.11 -3.15
N LEU A 205 14.90 7.36 -3.29
CA LEU A 205 14.29 7.83 -4.53
C LEU A 205 13.69 9.23 -4.41
N PRO A 206 13.64 9.99 -5.51
CA PRO A 206 12.94 11.26 -5.57
C PRO A 206 11.42 11.14 -5.35
N PRO A 207 10.76 12.17 -4.79
CA PRO A 207 9.34 12.12 -4.47
C PRO A 207 8.43 11.97 -5.70
N HIS A 208 8.84 12.46 -6.87
CA HIS A 208 8.07 12.31 -8.11
C HIS A 208 8.05 10.86 -8.61
N THR A 209 9.17 10.14 -8.50
CA THR A 209 9.27 8.72 -8.85
C THR A 209 8.36 7.87 -7.97
N ILE A 210 8.32 8.16 -6.67
CA ILE A 210 7.43 7.47 -5.70
C ILE A 210 5.96 7.71 -6.04
N ALA A 211 5.59 8.95 -6.38
CA ALA A 211 4.22 9.27 -6.78
C ALA A 211 3.79 8.52 -8.05
N ILE A 212 4.69 8.38 -9.03
CA ILE A 212 4.44 7.64 -10.27
C ILE A 212 4.31 6.14 -10.01
N ALA A 213 5.19 5.57 -9.18
CA ALA A 213 5.10 4.18 -8.77
C ALA A 213 3.74 3.89 -8.10
N ALA A 214 3.26 4.80 -7.24
CA ALA A 214 1.96 4.65 -6.59
C ALA A 214 0.78 4.73 -7.57
N ILE A 215 0.82 5.67 -8.54
CA ILE A 215 -0.16 5.74 -9.62
C ILE A 215 -0.15 4.44 -10.44
N TYR A 216 1.04 3.97 -10.83
CA TYR A 216 1.19 2.76 -11.64
C TYR A 216 0.59 1.53 -10.95
N ILE A 217 0.93 1.30 -9.68
CA ILE A 217 0.37 0.21 -8.87
C ILE A 217 -1.15 0.33 -8.82
N THR A 218 -1.69 1.53 -8.61
CA THR A 218 -3.15 1.73 -8.51
C THR A 218 -3.89 1.38 -9.80
N ILE A 219 -3.36 1.80 -10.96
CA ILE A 219 -3.98 1.50 -12.26
C ILE A 219 -3.92 -0.01 -12.55
N VAL A 220 -2.78 -0.65 -12.28
CA VAL A 220 -2.59 -2.09 -12.52
C VAL A 220 -3.44 -2.93 -11.56
N LEU A 221 -3.53 -2.55 -10.28
CA LEU A 221 -4.37 -3.23 -9.29
C LEU A 221 -5.84 -3.19 -9.68
N LYS A 222 -6.34 -2.05 -10.19
CA LYS A 222 -7.73 -1.91 -10.61
C LYS A 222 -8.10 -2.92 -11.70
N LYS A 223 -7.22 -3.10 -12.70
CA LYS A 223 -7.36 -4.13 -13.75
C LYS A 223 -7.46 -5.55 -13.17
N ASN A 224 -6.62 -5.88 -12.19
CA ASN A 224 -6.64 -7.21 -11.59
C ASN A 224 -7.89 -7.44 -10.73
N LEU A 225 -8.38 -6.40 -10.04
CA LEU A 225 -9.60 -6.47 -9.24
C LEU A 225 -10.86 -6.58 -10.10
N SER A 226 -10.94 -5.85 -11.22
CA SER A 226 -12.04 -5.97 -12.19
C SER A 226 -12.08 -7.39 -12.78
N HIS A 227 -10.95 -7.94 -13.18
CA HIS A 227 -10.85 -9.31 -13.69
C HIS A 227 -11.26 -10.37 -12.63
N LEU A 228 -10.87 -10.21 -11.36
CA LEU A 228 -11.26 -11.12 -10.28
C LEU A 228 -12.78 -11.05 -10.00
N ARG A 229 -13.36 -9.84 -10.00
CA ARG A 229 -14.81 -9.66 -9.85
C ARG A 229 -15.60 -10.25 -11.02
N GLN A 230 -15.07 -10.16 -12.23
CA GLN A 230 -15.69 -10.74 -13.44
C GLN A 230 -15.60 -12.27 -13.44
N SER A 231 -14.49 -12.84 -12.96
CA SER A 231 -14.34 -14.29 -12.75
C SER A 231 -15.30 -14.84 -11.69
N ASN A 232 -15.58 -14.10 -10.61
CA ASN A 232 -16.57 -14.50 -9.60
C ASN A 232 -18.02 -14.40 -10.12
N ASN A 233 -18.34 -13.40 -10.94
CA ASN A 233 -19.68 -13.27 -11.53
C ASN A 233 -19.97 -14.36 -12.59
N ASN A 234 -18.98 -14.79 -13.37
CA ASN A 234 -19.13 -15.92 -14.31
C ASN A 234 -19.28 -17.29 -13.61
N SER A 235 -18.88 -17.39 -12.35
CA SER A 235 -19.07 -18.61 -11.54
C SER A 235 -20.50 -18.73 -11.00
N ASN A 236 -21.22 -17.60 -10.83
CA ASN A 236 -22.62 -17.56 -10.39
C ASN A 236 -23.63 -17.61 -11.54
N SER A 237 -23.24 -17.33 -12.79
CA SER A 237 -24.13 -17.44 -13.95
C SER A 237 -24.27 -18.88 -14.48
N ASN A 238 -23.32 -19.77 -14.18
CA ASN A 238 -23.37 -21.18 -14.61
C ASN A 238 -24.18 -22.10 -13.69
N THR A 239 -24.62 -21.65 -12.52
CA THR A 239 -25.51 -22.42 -11.62
C THR A 239 -27.00 -22.10 -11.77
N ALA A 240 -27.36 -21.11 -12.59
CA ALA A 240 -28.74 -20.66 -12.77
C ALA A 240 -29.43 -21.16 -14.07
N VAL A 241 -28.76 -21.95 -14.91
CA VAL A 241 -29.30 -22.41 -16.22
C VAL A 241 -29.53 -23.94 -16.26
N SER A 242 -29.73 -24.59 -15.11
CA SER A 242 -29.95 -26.05 -15.05
C SER A 242 -31.04 -26.47 -14.08
N SER A 243 -32.23 -25.86 -14.16
CA SER A 243 -33.40 -26.40 -13.46
C SER A 243 -34.71 -26.03 -14.16
N SER A 244 -34.87 -26.53 -15.39
CA SER A 244 -36.15 -26.55 -16.08
C SER A 244 -36.23 -27.73 -17.04
N ALA A 245 -36.35 -28.94 -16.49
CA ALA A 245 -37.12 -30.06 -17.04
C ALA A 245 -36.85 -31.32 -16.21
N VAL A 246 -37.90 -31.88 -15.60
CA VAL A 246 -38.38 -33.26 -15.79
C VAL A 246 -39.26 -33.66 -14.59
N ASN A 247 -40.46 -34.05 -14.96
CA ASN A 247 -41.60 -34.50 -14.20
C ASN A 247 -41.52 -36.02 -13.94
N ASN A 248 -41.78 -36.51 -12.72
CA ASN A 248 -42.75 -37.59 -12.41
C ASN A 248 -42.53 -38.30 -11.06
N ASN A 249 -43.63 -38.36 -10.30
CA ASN A 249 -44.16 -39.47 -9.49
C ASN A 249 -43.22 -40.50 -8.84
N ASN A 250 -43.26 -40.58 -7.50
CA ASN A 250 -43.85 -41.75 -6.83
C ASN A 250 -44.20 -41.52 -5.35
N ASN A 251 -45.26 -42.23 -4.97
CA ASN A 251 -46.06 -42.19 -3.76
C ASN A 251 -45.39 -42.95 -2.59
N SER A 252 -45.57 -42.48 -1.33
CA SER A 252 -45.83 -43.30 -0.13
C SER A 252 -46.07 -42.41 1.09
N GLY A 253 -47.08 -42.76 1.89
CA GLY A 253 -47.69 -41.89 2.89
C GLY A 253 -46.95 -41.78 4.22
N SER A 254 -47.37 -40.85 5.08
CA SER A 254 -48.21 -41.18 6.24
C SER A 254 -48.50 -39.94 7.11
N ASN A 255 -49.79 -39.72 7.34
CA ASN A 255 -50.44 -39.28 8.58
C ASN A 255 -50.09 -37.95 9.31
N SER A 256 -51.15 -37.15 9.48
CA SER A 256 -51.70 -36.67 10.76
C SER A 256 -51.79 -35.14 10.99
N ASN A 257 -53.06 -34.71 10.98
CA ASN A 257 -53.73 -33.83 11.93
C ASN A 257 -53.38 -32.33 12.10
N ASN A 258 -54.44 -31.57 11.81
CA ASN A 258 -55.12 -30.60 12.68
C ASN A 258 -54.84 -29.10 12.51
N ASN A 259 -55.91 -28.46 12.01
CA ASN A 259 -56.61 -27.30 12.53
C ASN A 259 -55.88 -25.96 12.66
N GLY A 260 -56.51 -24.96 12.03
CA GLY A 260 -56.77 -23.70 12.74
C GLY A 260 -56.70 -22.42 11.93
N GLY A 261 -57.66 -22.22 11.01
CA GLY A 261 -58.50 -21.02 10.95
C GLY A 261 -57.92 -19.63 10.61
N GLY A 262 -58.59 -18.97 9.65
CA GLY A 262 -58.69 -17.49 9.55
C GLY A 262 -57.69 -16.86 8.58
N ASN A 263 -57.93 -16.76 7.26
CA ASN A 263 -58.91 -15.87 6.59
C ASN A 263 -58.84 -14.42 7.11
N THR A 264 -58.74 -13.34 6.32
CA THR A 264 -58.77 -13.09 4.87
C THR A 264 -58.72 -11.55 4.71
N VAL A 265 -58.06 -11.04 3.66
CA VAL A 265 -58.56 -9.94 2.77
C VAL A 265 -58.54 -8.52 3.40
N THR A 266 -58.12 -7.41 2.80
CA THR A 266 -58.17 -6.82 1.44
C THR A 266 -57.20 -5.62 1.45
N ASN A 267 -56.34 -5.43 0.46
CA ASN A 267 -56.45 -4.50 -0.67
C ASN A 267 -56.73 -3.00 -0.38
N ASN A 268 -55.88 -2.18 -1.03
CA ASN A 268 -56.15 -0.93 -1.76
C ASN A 268 -55.73 0.44 -1.19
N THR A 269 -54.69 1.00 -1.85
CA THR A 269 -54.75 2.19 -2.74
C THR A 269 -54.62 3.62 -2.16
N THR A 270 -53.54 4.27 -2.61
CA THR A 270 -53.33 5.70 -2.99
C THR A 270 -53.32 6.86 -1.99
N ASN A 271 -52.19 7.58 -2.10
CA ASN A 271 -52.02 9.03 -2.32
C ASN A 271 -52.07 10.07 -1.18
N ASN A 272 -50.94 10.78 -1.14
CA ASN A 272 -50.74 12.23 -1.05
C ASN A 272 -50.50 12.92 0.30
N THR A 273 -49.34 13.60 0.29
CA THR A 273 -49.02 14.97 0.72
C THR A 273 -48.44 15.27 2.10
N THR A 274 -47.33 16.02 2.01
CA THR A 274 -46.73 17.02 2.93
C THR A 274 -46.08 16.54 4.22
N THR A 275 -44.75 16.69 4.30
CA THR A 275 -44.12 17.81 5.03
C THR A 275 -42.60 17.77 4.91
N SER A 276 -42.03 18.96 4.74
CA SER A 276 -40.61 19.29 4.70
C SER A 276 -39.95 19.16 6.08
N THR A 277 -38.75 18.58 6.16
CA THR A 277 -37.64 19.04 7.02
C THR A 277 -36.38 18.26 6.66
N GLY A 278 -35.24 18.97 6.61
CA GLY A 278 -34.00 18.49 6.00
C GLY A 278 -33.22 17.52 6.86
N GLU A 279 -32.45 16.65 6.19
CA GLU A 279 -31.39 15.87 6.78
C GLU A 279 -30.14 15.88 5.89
N SER A 280 -29.03 16.08 6.58
CA SER A 280 -27.63 16.10 6.16
C SER A 280 -27.17 14.76 5.60
N ASN A 281 -26.38 14.82 4.53
CA ASN A 281 -25.65 13.68 3.97
C ASN A 281 -24.69 13.07 5.00
N GLU A 282 -24.97 11.84 5.45
CA GLU A 282 -23.99 10.96 6.08
C GLU A 282 -23.13 10.29 5.01
N GLU A 283 -21.82 10.58 5.06
CA GLU A 283 -20.77 9.89 4.32
C GLU A 283 -20.59 8.46 4.85
N ASN A 284 -21.10 7.46 4.13
CA ASN A 284 -20.74 6.07 4.37
C ASN A 284 -19.46 5.71 3.61
N GLY A 285 -18.32 5.96 4.24
CA GLY A 285 -17.04 5.38 3.88
C GLY A 285 -17.06 3.87 4.13
N LYS A 286 -17.12 3.07 3.06
CA LYS A 286 -16.79 1.64 3.13
C LYS A 286 -15.27 1.50 3.06
N GLU A 287 -14.66 1.33 4.23
CA GLU A 287 -13.32 0.73 4.37
C GLU A 287 -13.27 -0.61 3.60
N MET A 288 -12.20 -0.85 2.85
CA MET A 288 -12.00 -2.13 2.17
C MET A 288 -11.70 -3.24 3.18
N ASN A 289 -12.42 -4.36 3.04
CA ASN A 289 -12.26 -5.54 3.89
C ASN A 289 -10.97 -6.29 3.56
N ILE A 290 -10.28 -6.71 4.62
CA ILE A 290 -8.99 -7.41 4.63
C ILE A 290 -8.99 -8.72 3.81
N ASP A 291 -10.17 -9.26 3.55
CA ASP A 291 -10.39 -10.50 2.81
C ASP A 291 -10.07 -10.39 1.31
N ASP A 292 -10.17 -9.18 0.73
CA ASP A 292 -9.85 -8.94 -0.69
C ASP A 292 -8.34 -9.03 -0.97
N LEU A 293 -7.49 -8.75 0.03
CA LEU A 293 -6.03 -8.97 -0.05
C LEU A 293 -5.65 -10.46 0.09
N MET A 294 -6.43 -11.23 0.85
CA MET A 294 -6.08 -12.60 1.25
C MET A 294 -6.19 -13.62 0.11
N ASN A 295 -7.10 -13.40 -0.85
CA ASN A 295 -7.29 -14.33 -1.96
C ASN A 295 -6.17 -14.34 -3.01
N LEU A 296 -5.27 -13.34 -3.01
CA LEU A 296 -4.10 -13.31 -3.89
C LEU A 296 -2.97 -14.27 -3.47
N THR A 297 -2.87 -14.63 -2.19
CA THR A 297 -1.76 -15.46 -1.68
C THR A 297 -2.00 -16.97 -1.77
N LYS A 298 -3.26 -17.40 -1.91
CA LYS A 298 -3.60 -18.83 -2.01
C LYS A 298 -3.48 -19.39 -3.43
N VAL A 299 -3.68 -18.57 -4.46
CA VAL A 299 -3.67 -19.00 -5.87
C VAL A 299 -2.24 -19.27 -6.38
N THR A 300 -1.21 -18.71 -5.74
CA THR A 300 0.19 -18.88 -6.13
C THR A 300 0.81 -20.23 -5.71
N ASN A 301 0.19 -20.97 -4.77
CA ASN A 301 0.76 -22.22 -4.23
C ASN A 301 0.15 -23.52 -4.79
N THR A 302 -0.80 -23.46 -5.73
CA THR A 302 -1.53 -24.66 -6.21
C THR A 302 -1.21 -25.08 -7.65
N LYS A 303 -0.12 -24.60 -8.26
CA LYS A 303 0.30 -25.07 -9.60
C LYS A 303 1.78 -25.45 -9.66
N LEU A 304 2.17 -26.49 -8.92
CA LEU A 304 3.41 -27.25 -9.12
C LEU A 304 3.14 -28.72 -8.77
N GLY A 305 3.24 -29.61 -9.77
CA GLY A 305 2.95 -31.06 -9.70
C GLY A 305 1.52 -31.34 -10.15
N ASP A 306 1.23 -32.17 -11.15
CA ASP A 306 1.97 -33.17 -11.90
C ASP A 306 1.38 -33.18 -13.31
N ASP A 307 2.19 -33.31 -14.36
CA ASP A 307 1.76 -34.01 -15.57
C ASP A 307 2.96 -34.62 -16.29
N LYS A 308 2.84 -35.92 -16.48
CA LYS A 308 3.82 -36.86 -16.97
C LYS A 308 3.24 -37.40 -18.27
N MET A 309 3.92 -37.26 -19.42
CA MET A 309 3.86 -38.26 -20.49
C MET A 309 4.92 -38.03 -21.58
N ASP A 310 5.64 -39.13 -21.82
CA ASP A 310 6.11 -39.72 -23.08
C ASP A 310 7.14 -38.99 -23.97
N ILE A 311 8.33 -39.59 -23.93
CA ILE A 311 9.44 -39.45 -24.85
C ILE A 311 9.17 -40.40 -26.02
N ASP A 312 9.12 -39.87 -27.24
CA ASP A 312 9.57 -40.65 -28.39
C ASP A 312 10.34 -39.79 -29.38
N SER A 313 11.47 -40.33 -29.80
CA SER A 313 12.54 -39.67 -30.53
C SER A 313 12.43 -39.99 -32.03
N THR A 314 12.47 -39.00 -32.92
CA THR A 314 13.26 -39.12 -34.16
C THR A 314 13.61 -37.76 -34.77
N ASN A 315 14.85 -37.70 -35.22
CA ASN A 315 15.62 -36.59 -35.75
C ASN A 315 15.49 -36.57 -37.29
N ASN A 316 15.32 -35.39 -37.91
CA ASN A 316 16.01 -34.99 -39.15
C ASN A 316 15.56 -33.60 -39.62
N GLY A 317 16.53 -32.70 -39.77
CA GLY A 317 16.35 -31.41 -40.42
C GLY A 317 16.51 -31.49 -41.94
N GLN A 318 15.99 -30.48 -42.63
CA GLN A 318 16.60 -29.93 -43.85
C GLN A 318 15.97 -28.58 -44.18
N GLN A 319 16.85 -27.57 -44.29
CA GLN A 319 16.62 -26.32 -45.00
C GLN A 319 16.60 -26.57 -46.50
N SER A 320 15.72 -25.90 -47.24
CA SER A 320 16.01 -25.45 -48.60
C SER A 320 15.02 -24.36 -49.05
N GLN A 321 15.60 -23.26 -49.50
CA GLN A 321 15.00 -22.14 -50.25
C GLN A 321 14.49 -22.60 -51.61
N SER A 322 13.46 -21.94 -52.15
CA SER A 322 13.46 -21.41 -53.53
C SER A 322 12.21 -20.58 -53.84
N GLU A 323 12.45 -19.57 -54.67
CA GLU A 323 11.65 -18.41 -55.03
C GLU A 323 10.53 -18.66 -56.08
N THR A 324 9.46 -17.86 -55.93
CA THR A 324 8.69 -17.08 -56.93
C THR A 324 8.23 -17.69 -58.27
N GLN A 325 6.91 -17.67 -58.52
CA GLN A 325 6.31 -17.16 -59.78
C GLN A 325 4.79 -16.84 -59.66
N ASN A 326 4.40 -15.71 -60.26
CA ASN A 326 3.08 -15.06 -60.32
C ASN A 326 2.02 -15.84 -61.15
N GLN A 327 0.73 -15.73 -60.79
CA GLN A 327 -0.31 -14.93 -61.52
C GLN A 327 -1.76 -15.23 -61.07
N ASN A 328 -2.49 -14.14 -60.79
CA ASN A 328 -3.94 -13.87 -60.73
C ASN A 328 -4.98 -14.98 -60.98
N GLN A 329 -5.96 -15.09 -60.07
CA GLN A 329 -7.39 -14.95 -60.40
C GLN A 329 -8.26 -14.70 -59.15
N GLN A 330 -9.24 -13.82 -59.32
CA GLN A 330 -10.11 -13.24 -58.31
C GLN A 330 -11.42 -14.07 -58.18
N THR A 331 -12.10 -13.93 -57.04
CA THR A 331 -13.47 -14.34 -56.67
C THR A 331 -13.72 -15.78 -56.17
N ASN A 332 -13.89 -15.96 -54.85
CA ASN A 332 -15.21 -16.11 -54.21
C ASN A 332 -15.14 -16.40 -52.69
N THR A 333 -15.96 -15.64 -51.95
CA THR A 333 -16.73 -16.00 -50.74
C THR A 333 -16.01 -16.46 -49.47
N ASP A 334 -16.12 -15.60 -48.45
CA ASP A 334 -16.61 -15.94 -47.10
C ASP A 334 -15.96 -17.12 -46.40
N GLN A 335 -14.95 -16.82 -45.57
CA GLN A 335 -14.70 -17.39 -44.22
C GLN A 335 -13.22 -17.21 -43.90
N LEU A 336 -12.87 -16.13 -43.21
CA LEU A 336 -11.72 -16.01 -42.29
C LEU A 336 -11.75 -14.65 -41.57
N ASN A 337 -12.96 -14.21 -41.17
CA ASN A 337 -13.10 -13.27 -40.07
C ASN A 337 -13.12 -14.07 -38.76
N ASN A 338 -12.51 -13.49 -37.73
CA ASN A 338 -12.38 -13.95 -36.34
C ASN A 338 -11.28 -14.97 -36.05
N PHE A 339 -10.03 -14.51 -36.15
CA PHE A 339 -9.20 -14.61 -34.95
C PHE A 339 -9.39 -13.31 -34.18
N ASP A 340 -10.09 -13.41 -33.05
CA ASP A 340 -10.39 -12.31 -32.14
C ASP A 340 -9.08 -11.59 -31.77
N LEU A 341 -8.85 -10.42 -32.37
CA LEU A 341 -8.14 -9.36 -31.68
C LEU A 341 -9.08 -8.93 -30.56
N ASP A 342 -8.88 -9.54 -29.40
CA ASP A 342 -9.50 -9.15 -28.14
C ASP A 342 -9.57 -7.62 -28.10
N ILE A 343 -10.79 -7.10 -28.04
CA ILE A 343 -11.05 -5.71 -27.67
C ILE A 343 -10.32 -5.53 -26.35
N LEU A 344 -9.17 -4.84 -26.36
CA LEU A 344 -8.39 -4.62 -25.15
C LEU A 344 -9.34 -4.05 -24.09
N ASP A 345 -9.44 -4.72 -22.94
CA ASP A 345 -10.27 -4.24 -21.83
C ASP A 345 -9.99 -2.75 -21.58
N GLU A 346 -11.02 -1.98 -21.21
CA GLU A 346 -10.93 -0.54 -20.97
C GLU A 346 -9.78 -0.19 -20.01
N ASP A 347 -9.52 -1.06 -19.03
CA ASP A 347 -8.41 -0.98 -18.09
C ASP A 347 -7.04 -1.17 -18.77
N THR A 348 -6.93 -2.08 -19.75
CA THR A 348 -5.70 -2.29 -20.53
C THR A 348 -5.40 -1.10 -21.45
N ILE A 349 -6.43 -0.52 -22.07
CA ILE A 349 -6.31 0.72 -22.83
C ILE A 349 -5.83 1.86 -21.93
N LYS A 350 -6.37 1.95 -20.71
CA LYS A 350 -5.97 2.96 -19.73
C LYS A 350 -4.51 2.81 -19.28
N ILE A 351 -4.03 1.58 -19.06
CA ILE A 351 -2.61 1.30 -18.78
C ILE A 351 -1.73 1.71 -19.96
N ASN A 352 -2.09 1.33 -21.19
CA ASN A 352 -1.30 1.68 -22.38
C ASN A 352 -1.19 3.20 -22.58
N LYS A 353 -2.27 3.95 -22.31
CA LYS A 353 -2.24 5.42 -22.32
C LYS A 353 -1.31 6.02 -21.25
N PHE A 354 -1.30 5.43 -20.05
CA PHE A 354 -0.38 5.85 -19.00
C PHE A 354 1.08 5.50 -19.34
N MET A 355 1.32 4.34 -19.96
CA MET A 355 2.64 3.95 -20.45
C MET A 355 3.16 4.88 -21.54
N ASN A 356 2.28 5.32 -22.45
CA ASN A 356 2.61 6.32 -23.45
C ASN A 356 3.04 7.65 -22.81
N PHE A 357 2.37 8.07 -21.72
CA PHE A 357 2.83 9.22 -20.93
C PHE A 357 4.21 8.99 -20.31
N LEU A 358 4.48 7.82 -19.74
CA LEU A 358 5.77 7.50 -19.13
C LEU A 358 6.91 7.53 -20.16
N GLU A 359 6.69 6.98 -21.35
CA GLU A 359 7.64 7.00 -22.46
C GLU A 359 8.05 8.43 -22.86
N HIS A 360 7.08 9.34 -22.97
CA HIS A 360 7.33 10.74 -23.33
C HIS A 360 7.91 11.58 -22.19
N SER A 361 7.77 11.13 -20.93
CA SER A 361 8.18 11.90 -19.75
C SER A 361 9.67 11.78 -19.42
N HIS A 362 10.40 10.86 -20.05
CA HIS A 362 11.82 10.56 -19.78
C HIS A 362 12.15 10.29 -18.30
N ILE A 363 11.19 9.77 -17.55
CA ILE A 363 11.37 9.41 -16.14
C ILE A 363 12.11 8.09 -16.06
N ASN A 364 13.04 7.97 -15.11
CA ASN A 364 13.86 6.77 -14.96
C ASN A 364 12.98 5.58 -14.55
N LEU A 365 12.73 4.67 -15.50
CA LEU A 365 11.87 3.50 -15.29
C LEU A 365 12.50 2.50 -14.32
N ASP A 366 13.82 2.41 -14.25
CA ASP A 366 14.50 1.49 -13.33
C ASP A 366 14.18 1.86 -11.87
N GLU A 367 14.25 3.16 -11.54
CA GLU A 367 13.87 3.66 -10.21
C GLU A 367 12.38 3.46 -9.92
N VAL A 368 11.51 3.58 -10.91
CA VAL A 368 10.06 3.32 -10.75
C VAL A 368 9.83 1.84 -10.45
N VAL A 369 10.47 0.93 -11.18
CA VAL A 369 10.36 -0.53 -10.95
C VAL A 369 10.83 -0.88 -9.55
N GLU A 370 11.95 -0.31 -9.12
CA GLU A 370 12.46 -0.50 -7.77
C GLU A 370 11.48 0.00 -6.69
N ALA A 371 10.91 1.20 -6.85
CA ALA A 371 9.90 1.73 -5.94
C ALA A 371 8.68 0.80 -5.86
N VAL A 372 8.22 0.30 -7.01
CA VAL A 372 7.07 -0.62 -7.10
C VAL A 372 7.38 -1.92 -6.37
N GLN A 373 8.56 -2.48 -6.57
CA GLN A 373 8.99 -3.71 -5.93
C GLN A 373 9.09 -3.56 -4.41
N ASP A 374 9.67 -2.46 -3.91
CA ASP A 374 9.77 -2.20 -2.48
C ASP A 374 8.39 -1.99 -1.83
N MET A 375 7.47 -1.29 -2.50
CA MET A 375 6.07 -1.15 -2.05
C MET A 375 5.34 -2.51 -2.03
N MET A 376 5.48 -3.34 -3.07
CA MET A 376 4.85 -4.66 -3.11
C MET A 376 5.42 -5.61 -2.04
N ASN A 377 6.74 -5.64 -1.89
CA ASN A 377 7.42 -6.45 -0.88
C ASN A 377 6.95 -6.10 0.53
N MET A 378 6.69 -4.82 0.80
CA MET A 378 6.16 -4.36 2.07
C MET A 378 4.82 -5.03 2.40
N TYR A 379 3.86 -5.09 1.47
CA TYR A 379 2.57 -5.75 1.70
C TYR A 379 2.70 -7.26 1.93
N VAL A 380 3.64 -7.92 1.23
CA VAL A 380 3.93 -9.34 1.47
C VAL A 380 4.46 -9.58 2.89
N LEU A 381 5.31 -8.69 3.37
CA LEU A 381 5.86 -8.75 4.73
C LEU A 381 4.82 -8.38 5.78
N TRP A 382 3.89 -7.47 5.48
CA TRP A 382 2.78 -7.12 6.36
C TRP A 382 1.92 -8.35 6.68
N ASN A 383 1.69 -9.26 5.73
CA ASN A 383 0.95 -10.50 5.99
C ASN A 383 1.61 -11.41 7.04
N ARG A 384 2.92 -11.28 7.25
CA ARG A 384 3.70 -12.05 8.24
C ARG A 384 3.95 -11.27 9.53
N TYR A 385 3.39 -10.07 9.64
CA TYR A 385 3.61 -9.18 10.77
C TYR A 385 2.98 -9.74 12.05
N ASN A 386 3.79 -9.81 13.12
CA ASN A 386 3.36 -10.24 14.44
C ASN A 386 3.62 -9.12 15.46
N GLU A 387 2.58 -8.34 15.75
CA GLU A 387 2.65 -7.25 16.73
C GLU A 387 3.02 -7.74 18.14
N GLN A 388 2.47 -8.87 18.58
CA GLN A 388 2.69 -9.38 19.93
C GLN A 388 4.16 -9.73 20.17
N GLY A 389 4.82 -10.31 19.16
CA GLY A 389 6.25 -10.64 19.22
C GLY A 389 7.11 -9.39 19.39
N VAL A 390 6.87 -8.36 18.57
CA VAL A 390 7.63 -7.10 18.62
C VAL A 390 7.37 -6.35 19.94
N LYS A 391 6.10 -6.22 20.34
CA LYS A 391 5.72 -5.54 21.57
C LYS A 391 6.32 -6.20 22.80
N LYS A 392 6.25 -7.55 22.90
CA LYS A 392 6.85 -8.29 24.02
C LYS A 392 8.36 -8.11 24.08
N ALA A 393 9.03 -8.13 22.93
CA ALA A 393 10.47 -7.90 22.87
C ALA A 393 10.84 -6.50 23.39
N LEU A 394 10.15 -5.45 22.93
CA LEU A 394 10.35 -4.08 23.40
C LEU A 394 10.02 -3.91 24.89
N GLN A 395 8.94 -4.51 25.36
CA GLN A 395 8.55 -4.46 26.77
C GLN A 395 9.63 -5.08 27.67
N VAL A 396 10.17 -6.25 27.31
CA VAL A 396 11.27 -6.88 28.05
C VAL A 396 12.53 -5.99 28.02
N MET A 397 12.83 -5.35 26.89
CA MET A 397 13.99 -4.46 26.78
C MET A 397 13.85 -3.21 27.67
N LEU A 398 12.69 -2.55 27.67
CA LEU A 398 12.47 -1.30 28.37
C LEU A 398 12.24 -1.51 29.87
N LEU A 399 11.47 -2.53 30.27
CA LEU A 399 11.20 -2.81 31.68
C LEU A 399 12.42 -3.38 32.43
N ASN A 400 13.32 -4.10 31.75
CA ASN A 400 14.56 -4.58 32.37
C ASN A 400 15.64 -3.50 32.53
N ARG A 401 15.37 -2.27 32.06
CA ARG A 401 16.23 -1.08 32.19
C ARG A 401 15.77 -0.13 33.29
N MET A 402 14.48 -0.12 33.61
CA MET A 402 13.95 0.50 34.83
C MET A 402 14.29 -0.35 36.04
#